data_AF-A0A3M6TYK0-F1
#
_entry.id   AF-A0A3M6TYK0-F1
#
_cell.length_a   1.000
_cell.length_b   1.000
_cell.length_c   1.000
_cell.angle_alpha   90.00
_cell.angle_beta   90.00
_cell.angle_gamma   90.00
#
_symmetry.space_group_name_H-M   'P 1'
#
loop_
_entity.id
_entity.type
_entity.pdbx_description
1 polymer ?
#
loop_
_entity_poly.entity_id
_entity_poly.type
_entity_poly.pdbx_seq_one_letter_code
_entity_poly.pdbx_strand_id
1 'polypeptide(L)'
;MATQGSNRHQGEWVTKYNLQYGNDTERFHNYAAPGQNTTKGFCKRTARFTAVFTNLGKIGPKGPDAIGSHYKDQDHDGEVKLLSGIQLWTVPRTGEYRIEAIGASGGYSEDSFIKTGGRGARMIGNFNLTKDEIIHVLVGQKGEKESFNSKTAGGGGGTFVVKGNNKSLIIAGGGGGIKNVLEQHPGCNASINRTGNGGYNLPLGSGGSNGNGEKASTKYSGSGGGGFYSNGQSASSGSGREGKGYLQGGEGGDVRGTVQS
;
A
#
# COMPACT_ATOMS: atom_id res chain seq x y z
N MET A 1 -0.23 -11.91 12.63
CA MET A 1 1.07 -12.12 13.30
C MET A 1 2.13 -11.60 12.36
N ALA A 2 3.00 -10.71 12.80
CA ALA A 2 4.00 -10.04 11.96
C ALA A 2 5.39 -10.50 12.38
N THR A 3 6.23 -10.85 11.40
CA THR A 3 7.65 -11.14 11.58
C THR A 3 8.49 -10.02 10.98
N GLN A 4 9.63 -9.74 11.62
CA GLN A 4 10.47 -8.56 11.43
C GLN A 4 11.40 -8.68 10.21
N GLY A 5 11.95 -7.55 9.76
CA GLY A 5 13.07 -7.47 8.82
C GLY A 5 13.80 -6.12 8.90
N SER A 6 15.12 -6.18 9.05
CA SER A 6 16.07 -5.10 9.39
C SER A 6 16.52 -4.25 8.19
N ASN A 7 17.11 -3.09 8.54
CA ASN A 7 17.57 -1.97 7.72
C ASN A 7 18.97 -2.20 7.12
N ARG A 8 19.20 -1.89 5.82
CA ARG A 8 20.32 -1.04 5.35
C ARG A 8 20.49 -0.96 3.81
N HIS A 9 20.80 0.28 3.39
CA HIS A 9 21.53 0.75 2.21
C HIS A 9 20.83 1.01 0.86
N GLN A 10 20.77 2.33 0.59
CA GLN A 10 20.86 3.06 -0.68
C GLN A 10 19.65 3.00 -1.63
N GLY A 11 19.40 4.16 -2.23
CA GLY A 11 18.09 4.60 -2.67
C GLY A 11 17.53 3.80 -3.83
N GLU A 12 16.24 3.51 -3.75
CA GLU A 12 15.39 3.08 -4.86
C GLU A 12 13.92 3.24 -4.43
N TRP A 13 13.14 4.01 -5.18
CA TRP A 13 11.71 4.19 -4.99
C TRP A 13 11.00 2.98 -5.59
N VAL A 14 10.56 2.05 -4.74
CA VAL A 14 10.00 0.78 -5.21
C VAL A 14 8.57 0.65 -4.72
N THR A 15 7.60 0.90 -5.61
CA THR A 15 6.24 0.36 -5.52
C THR A 15 6.21 -0.98 -6.26
N LYS A 16 6.83 -1.99 -5.65
CA LYS A 16 6.74 -3.39 -6.11
C LYS A 16 6.05 -4.20 -5.02
N TYR A 17 5.34 -5.24 -5.43
CA TYR A 17 5.22 -6.42 -4.60
C TYR A 17 5.86 -7.61 -5.30
N ASN A 18 6.07 -8.65 -4.53
CA ASN A 18 6.64 -9.89 -5.00
C ASN A 18 5.85 -11.02 -4.33
N LEU A 19 5.27 -11.89 -5.14
CA LEU A 19 4.53 -13.05 -4.69
C LEU A 19 5.40 -14.28 -5.00
N GLN A 20 5.60 -15.17 -4.04
CA GLN A 20 6.39 -16.39 -4.24
C GLN A 20 5.60 -17.59 -3.70
N TYR A 21 5.54 -18.66 -4.50
CA TYR A 21 4.97 -19.97 -4.15
C TYR A 21 6.06 -21.05 -4.33
N GLY A 22 6.14 -21.98 -3.37
CA GLY A 22 6.95 -23.20 -3.46
C GLY A 22 6.63 -24.14 -2.31
N ASN A 23 6.18 -25.36 -2.63
CA ASN A 23 6.01 -26.44 -1.66
C ASN A 23 7.37 -27.16 -1.49
N ASP A 24 7.63 -27.52 -0.23
CA ASP A 24 8.54 -28.57 0.24
C ASP A 24 10.02 -28.20 0.50
N THR A 25 10.27 -28.07 1.81
CA THR A 25 11.43 -28.62 2.54
C THR A 25 12.34 -29.54 1.72
N GLU A 26 13.52 -29.05 1.35
CA GLU A 26 14.54 -29.82 0.66
C GLU A 26 15.05 -31.00 1.53
N ARG A 27 14.68 -32.23 1.17
CA ARG A 27 15.50 -33.42 1.44
C ARG A 27 15.67 -34.18 0.12
N PHE A 28 16.81 -33.96 -0.51
CA PHE A 28 17.23 -34.64 -1.73
C PHE A 28 17.39 -36.15 -1.45
N HIS A 29 16.60 -36.99 -2.11
CA HIS A 29 16.94 -38.39 -2.30
C HIS A 29 17.15 -38.64 -3.79
N ASN A 30 18.42 -38.81 -4.17
CA ASN A 30 18.78 -39.33 -5.48
C ASN A 30 18.44 -40.81 -5.49
N TYR A 31 17.49 -41.24 -6.33
CA TYR A 31 17.30 -42.64 -6.65
C TYR A 31 17.87 -42.88 -8.05
N ALA A 32 18.98 -43.62 -8.14
CA ALA A 32 19.51 -44.10 -9.40
C ALA A 32 19.06 -45.55 -9.58
N ALA A 33 18.19 -45.81 -10.56
CA ALA A 33 18.00 -47.17 -11.06
C ALA A 33 19.24 -47.57 -11.90
N PRO A 34 19.79 -48.79 -11.76
CA PRO A 34 20.98 -49.19 -12.51
C PRO A 34 20.67 -49.29 -14.02
N GLY A 35 21.44 -48.58 -14.85
CA GLY A 35 21.60 -48.94 -16.27
C GLY A 35 21.09 -48.00 -17.37
N GLN A 36 20.81 -46.71 -17.13
CA GLN A 36 20.48 -45.77 -18.23
C GLN A 36 21.37 -44.52 -18.26
N ASN A 37 22.22 -44.44 -19.30
CA ASN A 37 23.17 -43.35 -19.60
C ASN A 37 22.54 -42.17 -20.38
N THR A 38 21.28 -41.82 -20.12
CA THR A 38 20.71 -40.57 -20.66
C THR A 38 19.95 -39.83 -19.56
N THR A 39 20.53 -38.76 -19.06
CA THR A 39 19.84 -37.75 -18.24
C THR A 39 18.81 -37.05 -19.12
N LYS A 40 17.60 -37.63 -19.24
CA LYS A 40 16.43 -36.91 -19.75
C LYS A 40 15.91 -36.04 -18.61
N GLY A 41 16.60 -34.93 -18.37
CA GLY A 41 16.23 -33.94 -17.37
C GLY A 41 14.94 -33.23 -17.75
N PHE A 42 13.78 -33.80 -17.39
CA PHE A 42 12.59 -33.00 -17.18
C PHE A 42 12.75 -32.21 -15.88
N CYS A 43 13.56 -31.15 -15.95
CA CYS A 43 13.45 -30.09 -14.96
C CYS A 43 12.12 -29.38 -15.24
N LYS A 44 11.02 -29.87 -14.63
CA LYS A 44 9.88 -28.99 -14.36
C LYS A 44 10.41 -27.94 -13.39
N ARG A 45 11.04 -26.90 -13.93
CA ARG A 45 11.32 -25.66 -13.22
C ARG A 45 9.94 -25.13 -12.86
N THR A 46 9.49 -25.38 -11.63
CA THR A 46 8.24 -24.81 -11.11
C THR A 46 8.39 -23.31 -11.26
N ALA A 47 7.72 -22.75 -12.27
CA ALA A 47 7.78 -21.32 -12.54
C ALA A 47 7.28 -20.60 -11.28
N ARG A 48 8.09 -19.71 -10.73
CA ARG A 48 7.71 -18.86 -9.60
C ARG A 48 6.66 -17.88 -10.12
N PHE A 49 5.40 -18.04 -9.71
CA PHE A 49 4.34 -17.09 -10.00
C PHE A 49 4.57 -15.80 -9.21
N THR A 50 4.70 -14.66 -9.89
CA THR A 50 4.87 -13.32 -9.33
C THR A 50 3.89 -12.36 -10.00
N ALA A 51 2.92 -11.85 -9.26
CA ALA A 51 2.10 -10.73 -9.72
C ALA A 51 2.81 -9.38 -9.34
N VAL A 52 2.51 -8.24 -10.00
CA VAL A 52 2.87 -6.84 -9.56
C VAL A 52 1.80 -5.75 -9.94
N PHE A 53 0.68 -5.67 -9.23
CA PHE A 53 -0.22 -4.53 -8.97
C PHE A 53 0.49 -3.27 -8.47
N THR A 54 0.05 -2.16 -9.05
CA THR A 54 0.46 -0.81 -8.71
C THR A 54 -0.79 0.07 -8.55
N ASN A 55 -0.64 1.37 -8.35
CA ASN A 55 -1.73 2.33 -8.46
C ASN A 55 -2.21 2.55 -9.92
N LEU A 56 -1.75 1.74 -10.89
CA LEU A 56 -2.11 1.84 -12.31
C LEU A 56 -1.83 3.23 -12.89
N GLY A 57 -0.73 3.85 -12.43
CA GLY A 57 -0.35 5.20 -12.85
C GLY A 57 -1.26 6.32 -12.34
N LYS A 58 -2.25 6.02 -11.49
CA LYS A 58 -3.19 7.02 -10.99
C LYS A 58 -2.55 7.97 -9.99
N ILE A 59 -2.93 9.23 -10.10
CA ILE A 59 -2.51 10.35 -9.26
C ILE A 59 -3.81 11.02 -8.77
N GLY A 60 -3.82 11.49 -7.53
CA GLY A 60 -4.96 12.15 -6.89
C GLY A 60 -5.73 11.29 -5.89
N PRO A 61 -6.86 11.80 -5.38
CA PRO A 61 -7.65 11.11 -4.34
C PRO A 61 -8.44 9.92 -4.88
N LYS A 62 -8.81 9.93 -6.15
CA LYS A 62 -9.63 8.88 -6.78
C LYS A 62 -8.78 7.72 -7.25
N GLY A 63 -9.28 6.50 -7.11
CA GLY A 63 -8.64 5.31 -7.65
C GLY A 63 -8.66 5.25 -9.19
N PRO A 64 -7.93 4.30 -9.79
CA PRO A 64 -7.91 4.09 -11.23
C PRO A 64 -9.28 3.65 -11.78
N ASP A 65 -9.54 3.98 -13.03
CA ASP A 65 -10.75 3.65 -13.79
C ASP A 65 -10.52 2.58 -14.88
N ALA A 66 -9.25 2.32 -15.24
CA ALA A 66 -8.87 1.25 -16.16
C ALA A 66 -7.54 0.59 -15.77
N ILE A 67 -7.37 -0.68 -16.17
CA ILE A 67 -6.10 -1.44 -16.05
C ILE A 67 -5.16 -1.14 -17.22
N GLY A 68 -5.68 -0.83 -18.40
CA GLY A 68 -4.87 -0.58 -19.60
C GLY A 68 -3.92 -1.73 -19.92
N SER A 69 -2.69 -1.39 -20.32
CA SER A 69 -1.63 -2.37 -20.61
C SER A 69 -0.71 -2.65 -19.41
N HIS A 70 -1.06 -2.20 -18.20
CA HIS A 70 -0.16 -2.24 -17.04
C HIS A 70 0.28 -3.66 -16.66
N TYR A 71 -0.58 -4.67 -16.87
CA TYR A 71 -0.31 -6.07 -16.54
C TYR A 71 -0.03 -6.96 -17.73
N LYS A 72 0.07 -6.38 -18.93
CA LYS A 72 0.35 -7.14 -20.14
C LYS A 72 1.65 -7.92 -19.99
N ASP A 73 1.63 -9.20 -20.36
CA ASP A 73 2.79 -10.11 -20.33
C ASP A 73 3.34 -10.38 -18.90
N GLN A 74 2.59 -10.05 -17.85
CA GLN A 74 2.91 -10.42 -16.46
C GLN A 74 2.12 -11.68 -16.05
N ASP A 75 2.53 -12.36 -14.97
CA ASP A 75 1.92 -13.64 -14.58
C ASP A 75 0.42 -13.54 -14.23
N HIS A 76 -0.05 -12.34 -13.92
CA HIS A 76 -1.45 -12.04 -13.57
C HIS A 76 -2.19 -11.29 -14.68
N ASP A 77 -1.65 -11.26 -15.90
CA ASP A 77 -2.34 -10.73 -17.08
C ASP A 77 -3.68 -11.46 -17.30
N GLY A 78 -4.76 -10.70 -17.53
CA GLY A 78 -6.11 -11.24 -17.66
C GLY A 78 -6.75 -11.78 -16.37
N GLU A 79 -6.02 -11.84 -15.24
CA GLU A 79 -6.54 -12.33 -13.94
C GLU A 79 -7.10 -11.23 -13.04
N VAL A 80 -7.05 -9.98 -13.49
CA VAL A 80 -7.41 -8.79 -12.71
C VAL A 80 -8.59 -8.06 -13.32
N LYS A 81 -9.59 -7.76 -12.50
CA LYS A 81 -10.69 -6.86 -12.83
C LYS A 81 -10.60 -5.61 -11.97
N LEU A 82 -11.16 -4.50 -12.44
CA LEU A 82 -11.20 -3.26 -11.67
C LEU A 82 -12.62 -2.94 -11.24
N LEU A 83 -12.80 -2.60 -9.97
CA LEU A 83 -14.08 -2.21 -9.40
C LEU A 83 -13.87 -0.99 -8.50
N SER A 84 -14.34 0.18 -8.95
CA SER A 84 -14.28 1.43 -8.18
C SER A 84 -12.87 1.77 -7.66
N GLY A 85 -11.84 1.59 -8.50
CA GLY A 85 -10.43 1.81 -8.12
C GLY A 85 -9.75 0.66 -7.38
N ILE A 86 -10.49 -0.39 -7.01
CA ILE A 86 -9.96 -1.58 -6.34
C ILE A 86 -9.72 -2.67 -7.38
N GLN A 87 -8.55 -3.29 -7.32
CA GLN A 87 -8.16 -4.36 -8.23
C GLN A 87 -8.56 -5.71 -7.63
N LEU A 88 -9.41 -6.44 -8.34
CA LEU A 88 -9.92 -7.75 -7.97
C LEU A 88 -9.12 -8.81 -8.70
N TRP A 89 -8.21 -9.46 -7.99
CA TRP A 89 -7.38 -10.53 -8.53
C TRP A 89 -7.96 -11.90 -8.17
N THR A 90 -8.06 -12.78 -9.16
CA THR A 90 -8.52 -14.16 -8.96
C THR A 90 -7.31 -15.07 -8.75
N VAL A 91 -7.25 -15.77 -7.63
CA VAL A 91 -6.12 -16.63 -7.27
C VAL A 91 -6.02 -17.81 -8.25
N PRO A 92 -4.92 -17.99 -8.98
CA PRO A 92 -4.83 -19.02 -10.03
C PRO A 92 -4.57 -20.42 -9.48
N ARG A 93 -4.03 -20.54 -8.26
CA ARG A 93 -3.66 -21.82 -7.64
C ARG A 93 -3.83 -21.79 -6.12
N THR A 94 -4.25 -22.90 -5.53
CA THR A 94 -4.29 -23.02 -4.07
C THR A 94 -2.86 -23.17 -3.53
N GLY A 95 -2.52 -22.43 -2.48
CA GLY A 95 -1.19 -22.48 -1.90
C GLY A 95 -0.91 -21.46 -0.81
N GLU A 96 0.29 -21.52 -0.25
CA GLU A 96 0.83 -20.45 0.58
C GLU A 96 1.42 -19.35 -0.31
N TYR A 97 1.02 -18.12 -0.04
CA TYR A 97 1.40 -16.92 -0.76
C TYR A 97 2.10 -15.95 0.17
N ARG A 98 3.34 -15.59 -0.14
CA ARG A 98 4.04 -14.48 0.53
C ARG A 98 3.61 -13.14 -0.06
N ILE A 99 2.86 -12.34 0.70
CA ILE A 99 2.34 -11.05 0.27
C ILE A 99 3.15 -9.93 0.90
N GLU A 100 3.64 -9.02 0.07
CA GLU A 100 4.29 -7.77 0.46
C GLU A 100 3.40 -6.58 0.11
N ALA A 101 3.03 -5.77 1.10
CA ALA A 101 2.24 -4.55 0.92
C ALA A 101 3.08 -3.33 1.31
N ILE A 102 3.08 -2.31 0.45
CA ILE A 102 3.79 -1.05 0.66
C ILE A 102 2.79 0.09 0.59
N GLY A 103 2.67 0.88 1.66
CA GLY A 103 1.87 2.10 1.67
C GLY A 103 2.55 3.21 0.87
N ALA A 104 1.77 4.12 0.29
CA ALA A 104 2.34 5.21 -0.47
C ALA A 104 3.00 6.27 0.42
N SER A 105 3.93 7.03 -0.16
CA SER A 105 4.55 8.15 0.53
C SER A 105 3.63 9.36 0.59
N GLY A 106 3.83 10.19 1.61
CA GLY A 106 3.27 11.54 1.63
C GLY A 106 3.84 12.41 0.51
N GLY A 107 3.12 13.48 0.21
CA GLY A 107 3.58 14.52 -0.68
C GLY A 107 4.67 15.38 -0.04
N TYR A 108 5.25 16.24 -0.87
CA TYR A 108 6.16 17.28 -0.40
C TYR A 108 5.81 18.63 -1.01
N SER A 109 6.25 19.70 -0.37
CA SER A 109 5.97 21.07 -0.77
C SER A 109 7.14 21.64 -1.62
N GLU A 110 6.86 22.59 -2.51
CA GLU A 110 7.88 23.20 -3.36
C GLU A 110 8.92 24.00 -2.58
N ASP A 111 8.55 24.49 -1.39
CA ASP A 111 9.46 25.22 -0.50
C ASP A 111 10.30 24.30 0.40
N SER A 112 10.05 22.98 0.38
CA SER A 112 10.79 22.03 1.21
C SER A 112 12.20 21.82 0.70
N PHE A 113 13.21 21.92 1.56
CA PHE A 113 14.61 21.59 1.22
C PHE A 113 14.74 20.09 0.88
N ILE A 114 14.01 19.25 1.61
CA ILE A 114 13.89 17.81 1.36
C ILE A 114 12.63 17.55 0.52
N LYS A 115 12.81 17.11 -0.72
CA LYS A 115 11.72 16.79 -1.67
C LYS A 115 11.11 15.40 -1.41
N THR A 116 10.81 15.07 -0.16
CA THR A 116 10.20 13.78 0.21
C THR A 116 9.22 13.94 1.37
N GLY A 117 8.03 13.34 1.25
CA GLY A 117 7.10 13.21 2.36
C GLY A 117 7.43 12.04 3.28
N GLY A 118 6.54 11.74 4.23
CA GLY A 118 6.64 10.55 5.06
C GLY A 118 6.64 9.28 4.21
N ARG A 119 7.45 8.29 4.59
CA ARG A 119 7.47 6.98 3.93
C ARG A 119 6.26 6.16 4.38
N GLY A 120 5.63 5.44 3.46
CA GLY A 120 4.63 4.44 3.82
C GLY A 120 5.25 3.21 4.48
N ALA A 121 4.41 2.41 5.12
CA ALA A 121 4.83 1.21 5.81
C ALA A 121 5.12 0.11 4.80
N ARG A 122 5.98 -0.83 5.17
CA ARG A 122 6.23 -2.05 4.40
C ARG A 122 5.89 -3.24 5.28
N MET A 123 4.90 -4.03 4.86
CA MET A 123 4.39 -5.17 5.60
C MET A 123 4.57 -6.42 4.75
N ILE A 124 5.03 -7.51 5.36
CA ILE A 124 5.17 -8.82 4.70
C ILE A 124 4.47 -9.87 5.57
N GLY A 125 3.77 -10.80 4.94
CA GLY A 125 3.21 -11.97 5.61
C GLY A 125 2.96 -13.13 4.64
N ASN A 126 2.83 -14.33 5.19
CA ASN A 126 2.46 -15.52 4.43
C ASN A 126 0.98 -15.84 4.69
N PHE A 127 0.24 -16.18 3.64
CA PHE A 127 -1.19 -16.44 3.70
C PHE A 127 -1.56 -17.61 2.82
N ASN A 128 -2.40 -18.51 3.32
CA ASN A 128 -3.00 -19.56 2.51
C ASN A 128 -4.17 -19.00 1.71
N LEU A 129 -4.07 -19.06 0.39
CA LEU A 129 -5.12 -18.67 -0.54
C LEU A 129 -5.61 -19.90 -1.30
N THR A 130 -6.89 -19.89 -1.64
CA THR A 130 -7.51 -20.97 -2.41
C THR A 130 -7.68 -20.52 -3.85
N LYS A 131 -7.47 -21.44 -4.80
CA LYS A 131 -7.78 -21.20 -6.20
C LYS A 131 -9.19 -20.61 -6.35
N ASP A 132 -9.34 -19.67 -7.27
CA ASP A 132 -10.58 -18.96 -7.59
C ASP A 132 -11.09 -18.04 -6.47
N GLU A 133 -10.36 -17.92 -5.35
CA GLU A 133 -10.61 -16.88 -4.35
C GLU A 133 -10.31 -15.49 -4.95
N ILE A 134 -11.18 -14.52 -4.67
CA ILE A 134 -10.99 -13.15 -5.10
C ILE A 134 -10.30 -12.35 -3.99
N ILE A 135 -9.15 -11.76 -4.34
CA ILE A 135 -8.39 -10.85 -3.49
C ILE A 135 -8.55 -9.43 -4.00
N HIS A 136 -9.00 -8.56 -3.12
CA HIS A 136 -9.14 -7.14 -3.35
C HIS A 136 -7.82 -6.45 -2.98
N VAL A 137 -7.26 -5.72 -3.95
CA VAL A 137 -6.03 -4.98 -3.80
C VAL A 137 -6.30 -3.52 -4.09
N LEU A 138 -6.25 -2.70 -3.03
CA LEU A 138 -6.24 -1.24 -3.14
C LEU A 138 -4.81 -0.79 -2.90
N VAL A 139 -4.18 -0.22 -3.94
CA VAL A 139 -2.83 0.32 -3.84
C VAL A 139 -2.89 1.80 -3.53
N GLY A 140 -2.22 2.21 -2.45
CA GLY A 140 -2.18 3.61 -2.01
C GLY A 140 -1.54 4.53 -3.06
N GLN A 141 -1.97 5.78 -3.06
CA GLN A 141 -1.45 6.82 -3.95
C GLN A 141 -0.61 7.81 -3.18
N LYS A 142 0.42 8.36 -3.83
CA LYS A 142 1.29 9.36 -3.22
C LYS A 142 0.48 10.61 -2.88
N GLY A 143 0.73 11.18 -1.71
CA GLY A 143 0.14 12.46 -1.33
C GLY A 143 0.56 13.58 -2.27
N GLU A 144 -0.35 14.51 -2.52
CA GLU A 144 -0.11 15.62 -3.46
C GLU A 144 0.23 16.92 -2.74
N LYS A 145 0.93 17.79 -3.47
CA LYS A 145 1.10 19.19 -3.07
C LYS A 145 -0.23 19.91 -3.22
N GLU A 146 -0.48 20.90 -2.37
CA GLU A 146 -1.61 21.79 -2.58
C GLU A 146 -1.34 22.76 -3.73
N SER A 147 -2.34 23.00 -4.59
CA SER A 147 -2.20 23.92 -5.74
C SER A 147 -2.10 25.39 -5.35
N PHE A 148 -2.60 25.76 -4.16
CA PHE A 148 -2.68 27.16 -3.70
C PHE A 148 -1.73 27.48 -2.54
N ASN A 149 -1.06 26.48 -1.97
CA ASN A 149 -0.14 26.65 -0.86
C ASN A 149 1.11 25.80 -1.07
N SER A 150 2.20 26.44 -1.52
CA SER A 150 3.51 25.81 -1.77
C SER A 150 4.19 25.21 -0.54
N LYS A 151 3.55 25.35 0.64
CA LYS A 151 4.10 25.00 1.95
C LYS A 151 3.54 23.72 2.54
N THR A 152 2.48 23.14 1.96
CA THR A 152 1.83 21.92 2.48
C THR A 152 1.66 20.85 1.42
N ALA A 153 1.63 19.59 1.87
CA ALA A 153 1.31 18.44 1.04
C ALA A 153 0.57 17.38 1.84
N GLY A 154 -0.36 16.68 1.19
CA GLY A 154 -1.17 15.61 1.77
C GLY A 154 -0.37 14.35 2.12
N GLY A 155 -0.96 13.51 2.97
CA GLY A 155 -0.42 12.18 3.27
C GLY A 155 -0.60 11.19 2.12
N GLY A 156 0.18 10.12 2.13
CA GLY A 156 0.04 9.00 1.20
C GLY A 156 -1.09 8.07 1.61
N GLY A 157 -1.71 7.42 0.63
CA GLY A 157 -2.71 6.39 0.84
C GLY A 157 -2.10 5.08 1.38
N GLY A 158 -2.87 4.36 2.19
CA GLY A 158 -2.53 2.99 2.59
C GLY A 158 -2.76 1.98 1.46
N THR A 159 -2.04 0.87 1.52
CA THR A 159 -2.25 -0.28 0.62
C THR A 159 -2.95 -1.40 1.39
N PHE A 160 -4.06 -1.89 0.86
CA PHE A 160 -4.93 -2.88 1.48
C PHE A 160 -5.02 -4.11 0.61
N VAL A 161 -4.71 -5.27 1.19
CA VAL A 161 -4.91 -6.58 0.56
C VAL A 161 -5.92 -7.35 1.41
N VAL A 162 -7.08 -7.65 0.82
CA VAL A 162 -8.28 -8.06 1.54
C VAL A 162 -8.95 -9.21 0.78
N LYS A 163 -9.42 -10.25 1.47
CA LYS A 163 -10.25 -11.29 0.84
C LYS A 163 -11.63 -10.72 0.49
N GLY A 164 -12.31 -11.29 -0.51
CA GLY A 164 -13.64 -10.83 -0.96
C GLY A 164 -14.73 -10.78 0.12
N ASN A 165 -14.55 -11.47 1.25
CA ASN A 165 -15.43 -11.38 2.43
C ASN A 165 -15.05 -10.27 3.42
N ASN A 166 -14.29 -9.26 2.99
CA ASN A 166 -13.77 -8.16 3.82
C ASN A 166 -12.86 -8.60 4.98
N LYS A 167 -12.25 -9.79 4.90
CA LYS A 167 -11.20 -10.20 5.84
C LYS A 167 -9.85 -9.65 5.37
N SER A 168 -9.29 -8.70 6.12
CA SER A 168 -7.96 -8.16 5.84
C SER A 168 -6.89 -9.25 5.91
N LEU A 169 -6.06 -9.37 4.87
CA LEU A 169 -4.86 -10.18 4.89
C LEU A 169 -3.70 -9.36 5.44
N ILE A 170 -3.38 -8.27 4.75
CA ILE A 170 -2.28 -7.38 5.10
C ILE A 170 -2.61 -5.95 4.69
N ILE A 171 -2.25 -5.00 5.55
CA ILE A 171 -2.49 -3.57 5.34
C ILE A 171 -1.19 -2.84 5.66
N ALA A 172 -0.75 -1.99 4.75
CA ALA A 172 0.39 -1.12 4.95
C ALA A 172 -0.08 0.34 4.97
N GLY A 173 0.11 1.03 6.11
CA GLY A 173 -0.29 2.43 6.25
C GLY A 173 0.51 3.35 5.33
N GLY A 174 -0.12 4.43 4.85
CA GLY A 174 0.54 5.47 4.08
C GLY A 174 1.35 6.42 4.95
N GLY A 175 2.34 7.09 4.36
CA GLY A 175 3.20 8.04 5.05
C GLY A 175 2.52 9.39 5.28
N GLY A 176 2.91 10.10 6.34
CA GLY A 176 2.38 11.42 6.66
C GLY A 176 2.72 12.48 5.61
N GLY A 177 1.81 13.44 5.44
CA GLY A 177 2.05 14.66 4.67
C GLY A 177 3.00 15.61 5.39
N ILE A 178 3.31 16.74 4.78
CA ILE A 178 4.30 17.68 5.33
C ILE A 178 3.81 19.13 5.30
N LYS A 179 4.36 19.96 6.21
CA LYS A 179 4.21 21.41 6.23
C LYS A 179 5.57 22.04 6.50
N ASN A 180 6.12 22.80 5.53
CA ASN A 180 7.43 23.49 5.63
C ASN A 180 8.54 22.65 6.28
N VAL A 181 9.03 21.64 5.57
CA VAL A 181 10.10 20.78 6.10
C VAL A 181 11.44 21.48 5.99
N LEU A 182 11.91 21.98 7.14
CA LEU A 182 13.31 22.32 7.36
C LEU A 182 14.13 21.05 7.66
N GLU A 183 13.53 20.04 8.32
CA GLU A 183 14.14 18.75 8.64
C GLU A 183 13.13 17.59 8.58
N GLN A 184 13.53 16.43 8.04
CA GLN A 184 12.67 15.24 7.95
C GLN A 184 12.66 14.49 9.29
N HIS A 185 11.50 14.46 9.96
CA HIS A 185 11.38 13.73 11.22
C HIS A 185 10.86 12.30 10.99
N PRO A 186 11.50 11.26 11.59
CA PRO A 186 11.06 9.86 11.44
C PRO A 186 9.61 9.61 11.87
N GLY A 187 9.06 10.45 12.75
CA GLY A 187 7.67 10.39 13.20
C GLY A 187 6.63 10.61 12.09
N CYS A 188 7.02 11.20 10.95
CA CYS A 188 6.13 11.37 9.80
C CYS A 188 6.03 10.10 8.93
N ASN A 189 6.88 9.09 9.17
CA ASN A 189 6.77 7.80 8.49
C ASN A 189 5.60 6.99 9.08
N ALA A 190 5.01 6.14 8.26
CA ALA A 190 4.00 5.19 8.72
C ALA A 190 4.58 4.23 9.77
N SER A 191 3.72 3.83 10.70
CA SER A 191 4.02 2.84 11.72
C SER A 191 3.80 1.42 11.19
N ILE A 192 4.60 0.46 11.65
CA ILE A 192 4.35 -0.98 11.46
C ILE A 192 3.44 -1.56 12.56
N ASN A 193 3.10 -0.76 13.57
CA ASN A 193 2.18 -1.15 14.64
C ASN A 193 0.72 -0.89 14.24
N ARG A 194 -0.22 -1.40 15.05
CA ARG A 194 -1.67 -1.18 14.87
C ARG A 194 -2.13 0.27 15.08
N THR A 195 -1.24 1.13 15.59
CA THR A 195 -1.47 2.55 15.78
C THR A 195 -0.47 3.32 14.93
N GLY A 196 -1.01 4.21 14.09
CA GLY A 196 -0.24 5.14 13.28
C GLY A 196 0.45 6.19 14.15
N ASN A 197 1.54 6.74 13.64
CA ASN A 197 2.20 7.87 14.28
C ASN A 197 1.34 9.13 14.13
N GLY A 198 1.31 9.97 15.15
CA GLY A 198 0.72 11.31 15.05
C GLY A 198 1.61 12.27 14.27
N GLY A 199 1.06 13.42 13.91
CA GLY A 199 1.84 14.49 13.29
C GLY A 199 2.94 15.02 14.22
N TYR A 200 4.01 15.57 13.64
CA TYR A 200 5.14 16.14 14.39
C TYR A 200 5.06 17.67 14.50
N ASN A 201 5.27 18.19 15.72
CA ASN A 201 5.34 19.60 16.13
C ASN A 201 3.99 20.34 16.31
N LEU A 202 3.76 20.92 17.51
CA LEU A 202 2.48 21.41 18.09
C LEU A 202 1.44 20.27 18.29
N PRO A 203 0.36 20.44 19.10
CA PRO A 203 -0.62 19.37 19.27
C PRO A 203 -1.31 19.07 17.93
N LEU A 204 -0.83 18.01 17.28
CA LEU A 204 -1.38 17.47 16.05
C LEU A 204 -2.21 16.22 16.37
N GLY A 205 -3.09 15.85 15.45
CA GLY A 205 -3.92 14.65 15.60
C GLY A 205 -3.09 13.38 15.80
N SER A 206 -3.69 12.42 16.51
CA SER A 206 -3.13 11.06 16.62
C SER A 206 -3.32 10.32 15.31
N GLY A 207 -2.35 9.52 14.89
CA GLY A 207 -2.56 8.60 13.78
C GLY A 207 -3.74 7.65 14.04
N GLY A 208 -4.31 7.09 12.97
CA GLY A 208 -5.37 6.09 13.06
C GLY A 208 -4.97 4.88 13.92
N SER A 209 -5.92 4.22 14.56
CA SER A 209 -5.66 3.12 15.50
C SER A 209 -6.60 1.94 15.32
N ASN A 210 -6.06 0.72 15.42
CA ASN A 210 -6.79 -0.55 15.30
C ASN A 210 -7.65 -0.62 14.02
N GLY A 211 -7.11 -0.11 12.91
CA GLY A 211 -7.81 -0.06 11.63
C GLY A 211 -8.84 1.05 11.51
N ASN A 212 -8.96 1.97 12.47
CA ASN A 212 -9.76 3.18 12.34
C ASN A 212 -8.93 4.33 11.78
N GLY A 213 -9.58 5.24 11.05
CA GLY A 213 -8.95 6.47 10.58
C GLY A 213 -8.52 7.40 11.72
N GLU A 214 -7.70 8.40 11.39
CA GLU A 214 -7.29 9.42 12.35
C GLU A 214 -8.49 10.26 12.81
N LYS A 215 -8.58 10.48 14.14
CA LYS A 215 -9.42 11.53 14.73
C LYS A 215 -8.57 12.80 14.88
N ALA A 216 -8.75 13.78 14.00
CA ALA A 216 -8.01 15.04 14.04
C ALA A 216 -8.27 15.76 15.38
N SER A 217 -7.21 16.27 16.02
CA SER A 217 -7.32 16.81 17.38
C SER A 217 -7.33 18.35 17.47
N THR A 218 -6.96 19.11 16.41
CA THR A 218 -6.83 20.59 16.53
C THR A 218 -7.21 21.41 15.29
N LYS A 219 -7.26 22.74 15.47
CA LYS A 219 -7.56 23.77 14.45
C LYS A 219 -6.50 23.92 13.36
N TYR A 220 -5.32 23.33 13.53
CA TYR A 220 -4.16 23.54 12.65
C TYR A 220 -3.65 22.24 11.99
N SER A 221 -4.32 21.11 12.23
CA SER A 221 -4.00 19.82 11.61
C SER A 221 -4.66 19.70 10.23
N GLY A 222 -3.94 19.06 9.29
CA GLY A 222 -4.53 18.59 8.04
C GLY A 222 -5.60 17.52 8.28
N SER A 223 -6.30 17.12 7.22
CA SER A 223 -7.30 16.05 7.31
C SER A 223 -6.64 14.71 7.56
N GLY A 224 -7.29 13.88 8.38
CA GLY A 224 -6.83 12.54 8.71
C GLY A 224 -7.00 11.54 7.58
N GLY A 225 -6.10 10.56 7.52
CA GLY A 225 -6.21 9.41 6.62
C GLY A 225 -7.29 8.41 7.07
N GLY A 226 -7.90 7.74 6.10
CA GLY A 226 -8.84 6.64 6.34
C GLY A 226 -8.13 5.38 6.85
N GLY A 227 -8.85 4.60 7.66
CA GLY A 227 -8.43 3.28 8.12
C GLY A 227 -9.03 2.16 7.28
N PHE A 228 -9.04 0.94 7.81
CA PHE A 228 -9.80 -0.16 7.23
C PHE A 228 -11.31 -0.01 7.49
N TYR A 229 -11.68 0.32 8.74
CA TYR A 229 -13.07 0.33 9.20
C TYR A 229 -13.77 1.68 9.09
N SER A 230 -13.03 2.78 9.10
CA SER A 230 -13.60 4.13 9.18
C SER A 230 -12.78 5.15 8.41
N ASN A 231 -13.47 6.23 8.01
CA ASN A 231 -12.86 7.43 7.47
C ASN A 231 -11.94 8.10 8.50
N GLY A 232 -11.04 8.94 8.01
CA GLY A 232 -10.36 9.92 8.86
C GLY A 232 -11.30 11.06 9.26
N GLN A 233 -10.75 12.09 9.88
CA GLN A 233 -11.47 13.30 10.25
C GLN A 233 -11.08 14.46 9.32
N SER A 234 -12.06 15.22 8.85
CA SER A 234 -11.79 16.41 8.03
C SER A 234 -11.14 17.50 8.89
N ALA A 235 -10.29 18.33 8.28
CA ALA A 235 -9.73 19.49 8.95
C ALA A 235 -10.84 20.45 9.43
N SER A 236 -10.73 20.94 10.66
CA SER A 236 -11.75 21.81 11.27
C SER A 236 -11.86 23.20 10.61
N SER A 237 -10.87 23.60 9.80
CA SER A 237 -10.89 24.82 8.97
C SER A 237 -11.72 24.68 7.68
N GLY A 238 -12.29 23.51 7.38
CA GLY A 238 -13.13 23.28 6.18
C GLY A 238 -12.36 23.21 4.85
N SER A 239 -11.03 23.39 4.88
CA SER A 239 -10.17 23.45 3.69
C SER A 239 -9.75 22.09 3.14
N GLY A 240 -10.13 20.97 3.76
CA GLY A 240 -9.75 19.64 3.31
C GLY A 240 -10.75 18.55 3.71
N ARG A 241 -10.92 17.57 2.81
CA ARG A 241 -11.67 16.33 3.01
C ARG A 241 -10.75 15.24 3.56
N GLU A 242 -11.28 14.47 4.49
CA GLU A 242 -10.65 13.27 5.03
C GLU A 242 -10.47 12.18 3.98
N GLY A 243 -9.47 11.32 4.22
CA GLY A 243 -9.39 10.05 3.51
C GLY A 243 -10.52 9.13 3.95
N LYS A 244 -11.16 8.45 2.99
CA LYS A 244 -12.16 7.44 3.25
C LYS A 244 -11.51 6.14 3.68
N GLY A 245 -12.14 5.43 4.60
CA GLY A 245 -11.67 4.10 4.96
C GLY A 245 -11.89 3.10 3.82
N TYR A 246 -11.17 1.98 3.85
CA TYR A 246 -11.28 0.94 2.82
C TYR A 246 -12.74 0.48 2.62
N LEU A 247 -13.44 0.19 3.72
CA LEU A 247 -14.86 -0.22 3.66
C LEU A 247 -15.81 0.92 3.26
N GLN A 248 -15.33 2.16 3.16
CA GLN A 248 -16.06 3.34 2.68
C GLN A 248 -15.64 3.75 1.26
N GLY A 249 -14.97 2.85 0.51
CA GLY A 249 -14.55 3.08 -0.87
C GLY A 249 -13.09 3.50 -1.04
N GLY A 250 -12.38 3.78 0.06
CA GLY A 250 -10.92 3.96 0.05
C GLY A 250 -10.40 5.15 -0.75
N GLU A 251 -11.24 6.16 -1.01
CA GLU A 251 -10.82 7.42 -1.65
C GLU A 251 -9.83 8.18 -0.74
N GLY A 252 -8.78 8.74 -1.34
CA GLY A 252 -7.82 9.61 -0.65
C GLY A 252 -8.45 10.92 -0.17
N GLY A 253 -7.79 11.59 0.79
CA GLY A 253 -8.16 12.94 1.19
C GLY A 253 -7.86 13.96 0.09
N ASP A 254 -8.58 15.07 0.10
CA ASP A 254 -8.48 16.14 -0.89
C ASP A 254 -8.40 17.50 -0.19
N VAL A 255 -7.64 18.45 -0.72
CA VAL A 255 -7.61 19.82 -0.21
C VAL A 255 -8.42 20.69 -1.16
N ARG A 256 -9.64 21.04 -0.76
CA ARG A 256 -10.47 21.99 -1.50
C ARG A 256 -10.13 23.41 -1.04
N GLY A 257 -9.47 24.17 -1.92
CA GLY A 257 -9.54 25.62 -1.84
C GLY A 257 -11.01 26.04 -1.95
N THR A 258 -11.55 26.70 -0.92
CA THR A 258 -12.86 27.35 -0.98
C THR A 258 -12.88 28.34 -2.13
N VAL A 259 -13.58 28.01 -3.21
CA VAL A 259 -14.14 29.04 -4.09
C VAL A 259 -15.41 29.50 -3.39
N GLN A 260 -15.36 30.66 -2.74
CA GLN A 260 -16.59 31.37 -2.37
C GLN A 260 -17.30 31.76 -3.67
N SER A 261 -18.58 31.42 -3.76
CA SER A 261 -19.53 31.97 -4.75
C SER A 261 -19.74 33.46 -4.53
#